data_AF-A0A527XDM6-F1
#
_entry.id   AF-A0A527XDM6-F1
#
_cell.length_a   1.000
_cell.length_b   1.000
_cell.length_c   1.000
_cell.angle_alpha   90.00
_cell.angle_beta   90.00
_cell.angle_gamma   90.00
#
_symmetry.space_group_name_H-M   'P 1'
#
loop_
_entity.id
_entity.type
_entity.pdbx_description
1 polymer ?
#
loop_
_entity_poly.entity_id
_entity_poly.type
_entity_poly.pdbx_seq_one_letter_code
_entity_poly.pdbx_strand_id
1 'polypeptide(L)' 'HALLGENGAGKSTLTKIIAGVVDATSGKMFHKGVETAYASPHAALEAGIAMVFQETSLVPSMTVAQNLYLGT' A
#
# COMPACT_ATOMS: atom_id res chain seq x y z
N HIS A 1 10.94 0.83 11.65
CA HIS A 1 9.93 1.51 12.49
C HIS A 1 8.61 0.77 12.36
N ALA A 2 7.75 0.82 13.37
CA ALA A 2 6.44 0.17 13.37
C ALA A 2 5.36 1.16 13.79
N LEU A 3 4.13 0.96 13.30
CA LEU A 3 2.94 1.74 13.68
C LEU A 3 1.98 0.84 14.44
N LEU A 4 1.72 1.16 15.70
CA LEU A 4 0.88 0.37 16.61
C LEU A 4 -0.33 1.19 17.09
N GLY A 5 -1.39 0.49 17.50
CA GLY A 5 -2.64 1.09 17.99
C GLY A 5 -3.81 0.11 17.88
N GLU A 6 -4.92 0.41 18.55
CA GLU A 6 -6.13 -0.43 18.57
C GLU A 6 -6.83 -0.54 17.21
N ASN A 7 -7.74 -1.49 17.06
CA ASN A 7 -8.59 -1.59 15.87
C ASN A 7 -9.44 -0.32 15.74
N GLY A 8 -9.56 0.21 14.52
CA GLY A 8 -10.24 1.47 14.28
C GLY A 8 -9.37 2.73 14.46
N ALA A 9 -8.15 2.63 15.01
CA ALA A 9 -7.25 3.78 15.18
C ALA A 9 -6.69 4.36 13.86
N GLY A 10 -7.15 3.90 12.68
CA GLY A 10 -6.75 4.45 11.38
C GLY A 10 -5.46 3.90 10.78
N LYS A 11 -4.80 2.91 11.39
CA LYS A 11 -3.55 2.31 10.87
C LYS A 11 -3.66 1.86 9.41
N SER A 12 -4.71 1.09 9.08
CA SER A 12 -4.94 0.59 7.72
C SER A 12 -5.34 1.72 6.76
N THR A 13 -5.98 2.77 7.25
CA THR A 13 -6.27 3.96 6.45
C THR A 13 -4.98 4.69 6.09
N LEU A 14 -4.08 4.88 7.05
CA LEU A 14 -2.79 5.53 6.81
C LEU A 14 -1.93 4.73 5.82
N THR A 15 -1.84 3.40 5.97
CA THR A 15 -1.08 2.58 5.03
C THR A 15 -1.67 2.58 3.63
N LYS A 16 -3.01 2.61 3.50
CA LYS A 16 -3.70 2.78 2.21
C LYS A 16 -3.41 4.14 1.57
N ILE A 17 -3.31 5.21 2.36
CA ILE A 17 -2.90 6.54 1.87
C ILE A 17 -1.46 6.51 1.34
N ILE A 18 -0.53 5.94 2.13
CA ILE A 18 0.88 5.81 1.72
C ILE A 18 1.01 5.00 0.42
N ALA A 19 0.18 3.97 0.25
CA ALA A 19 0.14 3.12 -0.93
C ALA A 19 -0.70 3.69 -2.09
N GLY A 20 -1.26 4.89 -1.99
CA GLY A 20 -2.07 5.49 -3.07
C GLY A 20 -3.40 4.77 -3.36
N VAL A 21 -3.94 4.04 -2.38
CA VAL A 21 -5.26 3.39 -2.46
C VAL A 21 -6.39 4.35 -2.08
N VAL A 22 -6.09 5.29 -1.18
CA VAL A 22 -7.03 6.28 -0.64
C VAL A 22 -6.34 7.64 -0.63
N ASP A 23 -7.02 8.69 -1.07
CA ASP A 23 -6.47 10.05 -1.00
C ASP A 23 -6.48 10.59 0.44
N ALA A 24 -5.41 11.30 0.81
CA ALA A 24 -5.40 12.06 2.05
C ALA A 24 -6.30 13.29 1.91
N THR A 25 -7.17 13.53 2.89
CA THR A 25 -7.98 14.76 2.91
C THR A 25 -7.12 16.00 3.15
N SER A 26 -6.04 15.88 3.92
CA SER A 26 -5.11 16.97 4.24
C SER A 26 -3.76 16.43 4.73
N GLY A 27 -2.79 17.32 4.88
CA GLY A 27 -1.42 16.98 5.29
C GLY A 27 -0.47 16.80 4.11
N LYS A 28 0.78 16.46 4.42
CA LYS A 28 1.84 16.27 3.42
C LYS A 28 2.62 14.99 3.72
N MET A 29 2.94 14.24 2.69
CA MET A 29 3.81 13.07 2.76
C MET A 29 5.10 13.38 2.01
N PHE A 30 6.24 12.95 2.57
CA PHE A 30 7.53 13.08 1.94
C PHE A 30 8.16 11.71 1.79
N HIS A 31 8.59 11.37 0.58
CA HIS A 31 9.36 10.17 0.31
C HIS A 31 10.74 10.57 -0.20
N LYS A 32 11.79 10.15 0.53
CA LYS A 32 13.19 10.54 0.24
C LYS A 32 13.38 12.07 0.14
N GLY A 33 12.66 12.83 0.96
CA GLY A 33 12.71 14.30 1.00
C GLY A 33 11.86 15.01 -0.05
N VAL A 34 11.18 14.28 -0.96
CA VAL A 34 10.31 14.85 -1.99
C VAL A 34 8.86 14.76 -1.52
N GLU A 35 8.13 15.88 -1.55
CA GLU A 35 6.69 15.90 -1.29
C GLU A 35 5.97 15.06 -2.34
N THR A 36 5.15 14.11 -1.92
CA THR A 36 4.51 13.13 -2.81
C THR A 36 3.09 12.82 -2.37
N ALA A 37 2.26 12.48 -3.35
CA ALA A 37 0.95 11.86 -3.18
C ALA A 37 0.78 10.89 -4.36
N TYR A 38 0.73 9.59 -4.07
CA TYR A 38 0.59 8.59 -5.12
C TYR A 38 -0.89 8.43 -5.46
N ALA A 39 -1.24 8.59 -6.75
CA ALA A 39 -2.60 8.47 -7.24
C ALA A 39 -3.07 7.01 -7.45
N SER A 40 -2.17 6.03 -7.27
CA SER A 40 -2.49 4.61 -7.37
C SER A 40 -1.44 3.74 -6.67
N PRO A 41 -1.79 2.47 -6.34
CA PRO A 41 -0.83 1.48 -5.87
C PRO A 41 0.32 1.22 -6.84
N HIS A 42 0.06 1.27 -8.14
CA HIS A 42 1.09 1.12 -9.16
C HIS A 42 2.08 2.29 -9.13
N ALA A 43 1.61 3.54 -9.00
CA ALA A 43 2.48 4.70 -8.87
C ALA A 43 3.34 4.64 -7.59
N ALA A 44 2.78 4.15 -6.47
CA ALA A 44 3.55 3.92 -5.25
C ALA A 44 4.61 2.82 -5.43
N LEU A 45 4.27 1.74 -6.16
CA LEU A 45 5.18 0.63 -6.45
C LEU A 45 6.37 1.07 -7.32
N GLU A 46 6.13 1.86 -8.37
CA GLU A 46 7.19 2.46 -9.20
C GLU A 46 8.14 3.35 -8.37
N ALA A 47 7.63 3.96 -7.30
CA ALA A 47 8.45 4.70 -6.35
C ALA A 47 9.18 3.82 -5.32
N GLY A 48 8.94 2.50 -5.32
CA GLY A 48 9.55 1.52 -4.41
C GLY A 48 8.75 1.27 -3.12
N ILE A 49 7.46 1.61 -3.09
CA ILE A 49 6.56 1.36 -1.95
C ILE A 49 5.58 0.25 -2.32
N ALA A 50 5.75 -0.90 -1.68
CA ALA A 50 4.83 -2.03 -1.82
C ALA A 50 3.97 -2.19 -0.56
N MET A 51 2.67 -2.44 -0.75
CA MET A 51 1.73 -2.74 0.34
C MET A 51 1.26 -4.19 0.23
N VAL A 52 1.34 -4.91 1.35
CA VAL A 52 0.68 -6.21 1.51
C VAL A 52 -0.68 -5.98 2.17
N PHE A 53 -1.76 -6.32 1.47
CA PHE A 53 -3.12 -6.15 1.98
C PHE A 53 -3.48 -7.25 3.00
N GLN A 54 -4.35 -6.92 3.96
CA GLN A 54 -4.74 -7.86 5.04
C GLN A 54 -5.56 -9.05 4.54
N GLU A 55 -6.34 -8.87 3.48
CA GLU A 55 -7.09 -9.96 2.86
C GLU A 55 -6.26 -10.55 1.72
N THR A 56 -6.13 -11.88 1.72
CA THR A 56 -5.36 -12.63 0.72
C THR A 56 -5.98 -12.46 -0.67
N SER A 57 -5.28 -11.79 -1.58
CA SER A 57 -5.62 -11.69 -3.00
C SER A 57 -5.13 -12.90 -3.82
N LEU A 58 -5.12 -14.10 -3.23
CA LEU A 58 -4.68 -15.30 -3.93
C LEU A 58 -5.75 -15.77 -4.92
N VAL A 59 -5.32 -16.25 -6.09
CA VAL A 59 -6.17 -16.94 -7.06
C VAL A 59 -6.03 -18.45 -6.82
N PRO A 60 -7.03 -19.12 -6.23
CA PRO A 60 -6.88 -20.51 -5.77
C PRO A 60 -6.67 -21.52 -6.89
N SER A 61 -7.12 -21.21 -8.11
CA SER A 61 -6.92 -22.05 -9.29
C SER A 61 -5.51 -21.97 -9.87
N MET A 62 -4.66 -21.07 -9.37
CA MET A 62 -3.29 -20.86 -9.84
C MET A 62 -2.28 -21.49 -8.88
N THR A 63 -1.19 -22.01 -9.44
CA THR A 63 -0.03 -22.45 -8.66
C THR A 63 0.61 -21.27 -7.91
N VAL A 64 1.49 -21.58 -6.95
CA VAL A 64 2.28 -20.56 -6.24
C VAL A 64 3.06 -19.68 -7.22
N ALA A 65 3.77 -20.30 -8.18
CA ALA A 65 4.54 -19.57 -9.18
C ALA A 65 3.66 -18.61 -9.99
N GLN A 66 2.50 -19.08 -10.44
CA GLN A 66 1.55 -18.26 -11.17
C GLN A 66 1.01 -17.08 -10.34
N ASN A 67 0.72 -17.27 -9.05
CA ASN A 67 0.30 -16.17 -8.16
C ASN A 67 1.41 -15.12 -7.97
N LEU A 68 2.69 -15.55 -7.92
CA LEU A 68 3.81 -14.61 -7.82
C LEU A 68 3.94 -13.73 -9.07
N TYR A 69 3.68 -14.27 -10.26
CA TYR A 69 3.70 -13.50 -11.51
C TYR A 69 2.55 -12.50 -11.69
N LEU A 70 1.48 -12.57 -10.89
CA LEU A 70 0.40 -11.57 -10.95
C LEU A 70 0.75 -10.24 -10.27
N GLY A 71 1.73 -10.25 -9.36
CA GLY A 71 2.13 -9.08 -8.57
C GLY A 71 3.27 -8.25 -9.16
N THR A 72 3.66 -8.54 -10.41
CA THR A 72 4.72 -7.81 -11.15
C THR A 72 4.14 -6.68 -11.98
#